data_AF-A0A1Y4FU68-F1
#
_entry.id   AF-A0A1Y4FU68-F1
#
_cell.length_a   1.000
_cell.length_b   1.000
_cell.length_c   1.000
_cell.angle_alpha   90.00
_cell.angle_beta   90.00
_cell.angle_gamma   90.00
#
_symmetry.space_group_name_H-M   'P 1'
#
loop_
_entity.id
_entity.type
_entity.pdbx_description
1 polymer ?
#
loop_
_entity_poly.entity_id
_entity_poly.type
_entity_poly.pdbx_seq_one_letter_code
_entity_poly.pdbx_strand_id
1 'polypeptide(L)' 'MEKNAVYLVYTLIEQNDCVSDCHALYATLERAKAAMNVEIEEARENFGKGEVLHDLERLYEFRTEDGYGFTVGIDEMKPL' A
#
# COMPACT_ATOMS: atom_id res chain seq x y z
N MET A 1 -5.70 -28.06 11.51
CA MET A 1 -5.64 -27.18 10.33
C MET A 1 -4.48 -26.24 10.55
N GLU A 2 -3.46 -26.27 9.69
CA GLU A 2 -2.49 -25.17 9.67
C GLU A 2 -3.24 -23.89 9.35
N LYS A 3 -3.01 -22.86 10.16
CA LYS A 3 -3.59 -21.55 9.95
C LYS A 3 -2.83 -20.91 8.79
N ASN A 4 -3.42 -20.91 7.60
CA ASN A 4 -2.83 -20.28 6.44
C ASN A 4 -2.57 -18.80 6.73
N ALA A 5 -1.38 -18.31 6.39
CA ALA A 5 -1.09 -16.88 6.46
C ALA A 5 -2.07 -16.12 5.55
N VAL A 6 -2.50 -14.95 6.01
CA VAL A 6 -3.25 -13.98 5.21
C VAL A 6 -2.36 -12.77 4.97
N TYR A 7 -2.51 -12.15 3.81
CA TYR A 7 -1.70 -11.00 3.41
C TYR A 7 -2.59 -9.75 3.45
N LEU A 8 -2.20 -8.78 4.25
CA LEU A 8 -2.88 -7.50 4.40
C LEU A 8 -2.22 -6.50 3.47
N VAL A 9 -2.94 -6.02 2.46
CA VAL A 9 -2.55 -4.84 1.70
C VAL A 9 -3.10 -3.63 2.44
N TYR A 10 -2.23 -2.66 2.72
CA TYR A 10 -2.63 -1.38 3.30
C TYR A 10 -2.24 -0.23 2.37
N THR A 11 -3.10 0.78 2.31
CA THR A 11 -2.89 2.03 1.57
C THR A 11 -3.09 3.20 2.53
N LEU A 12 -2.00 3.91 2.83
CA LEU A 12 -2.01 5.13 3.62
C LEU A 12 -1.83 6.33 2.68
N ILE A 13 -2.78 7.25 2.68
CA ILE A 13 -2.76 8.50 1.91
C ILE A 13 -2.65 9.65 2.90
N GLU A 14 -1.64 10.50 2.73
CA GLU A 14 -1.35 11.65 3.58
C GLU A 14 -1.40 12.93 2.74
N GLN A 15 -2.44 13.74 2.95
CA GLN A 15 -2.64 15.05 2.32
C GLN A 15 -2.90 16.12 3.39
N ASN A 16 -2.84 17.40 2.99
CA ASN A 16 -2.96 18.55 3.90
C ASN A 16 -4.14 18.45 4.88
N ASP A 17 -5.33 18.17 4.35
CA ASP A 17 -6.57 18.21 5.12
C ASP A 17 -7.16 16.82 5.37
N CYS A 18 -6.50 15.75 4.92
CA CYS A 18 -7.04 14.39 4.97
C CYS A 18 -5.93 13.34 5.08
N VAL A 19 -6.11 12.42 6.03
CA VAL A 19 -5.38 11.16 6.10
C VAL A 19 -6.40 10.04 5.90
N SER A 20 -6.12 9.14 4.94
CA SER A 20 -6.95 7.97 4.69
C SER A 20 -6.12 6.71 4.84
N ASP A 21 -6.69 5.69 5.48
CA ASP A 21 -6.04 4.43 5.76
C ASP A 21 -6.98 3.27 5.40
N CYS A 22 -6.63 2.54 4.34
CA CYS A 22 -7.44 1.48 3.74
C CYS A 22 -6.74 0.13 3.87
N HIS A 23 -7.52 -0.93 4.09
CA HIS A 23 -7.00 -2.26 4.36
C HIS A 23 -7.80 -3.34 3.61
N ALA A 24 -7.11 -4.27 2.96
CA ALA A 24 -7.72 -5.40 2.27
C ALA A 24 -6.92 -6.69 2.52
N LEU A 25 -7.64 -7.81 2.72
CA LEU A 25 -7.05 -9.11 3.02
C LEU A 25 -7.06 -10.02 1.79
N TYR A 26 -5.93 -10.71 1.56
CA TYR A 26 -5.73 -11.63 0.47
C TYR A 26 -5.20 -12.98 0.97
N ALA A 27 -5.66 -14.06 0.33
CA ALA A 27 -5.26 -15.42 0.70
C ALA A 27 -3.85 -15.80 0.23
N THR A 28 -3.26 -15.05 -0.71
CA THR A 28 -1.94 -15.34 -1.27
C THR A 28 -1.14 -14.06 -1.50
N LEU A 29 0.19 -14.15 -1.42
CA LEU A 29 1.09 -13.02 -1.67
C LEU A 29 0.94 -12.51 -3.11
N GLU A 30 0.75 -13.39 -4.09
CA GLU A 30 0.56 -12.99 -5.49
C GLU A 30 -0.69 -12.11 -5.66
N ARG A 31 -1.80 -12.45 -5.01
CA ARG A 31 -3.02 -11.63 -5.05
C ARG A 31 -2.82 -10.29 -4.34
N ALA A 32 -2.12 -10.30 -3.21
CA ALA A 32 -1.78 -9.07 -2.49
C ALA A 32 -0.89 -8.15 -3.33
N LYS A 33 0.11 -8.68 -4.05
CA LYS A 33 0.96 -7.89 -4.96
C LYS A 33 0.18 -7.33 -6.15
N ALA A 34 -0.73 -8.13 -6.73
CA ALA A 34 -1.59 -7.65 -7.80
C ALA A 34 -2.47 -6.49 -7.33
N ALA A 35 -3.03 -6.58 -6.11
CA ALA A 35 -3.80 -5.50 -5.50
C ALA A 35 -2.93 -4.29 -5.15
N MET A 36 -1.75 -4.48 -4.57
CA MET A 36 -0.78 -3.41 -4.30
C MET A 36 -0.47 -2.60 -5.56
N ASN A 37 -0.27 -3.25 -6.71
CA ASN A 37 -0.03 -2.55 -7.98
C ASN A 37 -1.24 -1.70 -8.40
N VAL A 38 -2.47 -2.19 -8.21
CA VAL A 38 -3.69 -1.42 -8.50
C VAL A 38 -3.77 -0.20 -7.60
N GLU A 39 -3.58 -0.36 -6.30
CA GLU A 39 -3.59 0.72 -5.32
C GLU A 39 -2.52 1.79 -5.62
N ILE A 40 -1.32 1.38 -6.07
CA ILE A 40 -0.26 2.30 -6.48
C ILE A 40 -0.67 3.13 -7.70
N GLU A 41 -1.23 2.50 -8.74
CA GLU A 41 -1.66 3.21 -9.94
C GLU A 41 -2.82 4.17 -9.63
N GLU A 42 -3.83 3.71 -8.90
CA GLU A 42 -4.96 4.54 -8.47
C GLU A 42 -4.51 5.70 -7.59
N ALA A 43 -3.59 5.47 -6.65
CA ALA A 43 -3.03 6.55 -5.84
C ALA A 43 -2.23 7.53 -6.70
N ARG A 44 -1.36 7.06 -7.60
CA ARG A 44 -0.56 7.92 -8.49
C ARG A 44 -1.40 8.87 -9.34
N GLU A 45 -2.58 8.46 -9.79
CA GLU A 45 -3.50 9.33 -10.55
C GLU A 45 -3.96 10.55 -9.73
N ASN A 46 -3.93 10.46 -8.40
CA ASN A 46 -4.40 11.49 -7.48
C ASN A 46 -3.29 12.40 -6.94
N PHE A 47 -2.01 12.12 -7.25
CA PHE A 47 -0.89 12.92 -6.79
C PHE A 47 -0.15 13.62 -7.94
N GLY A 48 0.33 14.83 -7.66
CA GLY A 48 1.12 15.64 -8.59
C GLY A 48 2.57 15.16 -8.72
N LYS A 49 3.47 16.09 -9.06
CA LYS A 49 4.91 15.78 -9.13
C LYS A 49 5.46 15.38 -7.75
N GLY A 50 6.34 14.39 -7.76
CA GLY A 50 7.01 13.89 -6.57
C GLY A 50 8.01 12.81 -6.92
N GLU A 51 8.52 12.15 -5.91
CA GLU A 51 9.54 11.11 -6.00
C GLU A 51 9.11 9.82 -5.32
N VAL A 52 9.63 8.71 -5.83
CA VAL A 52 9.47 7.39 -5.20
C VAL A 52 10.59 7.25 -4.17
N LEU A 53 10.22 7.14 -2.90
CA LEU A 53 11.18 6.96 -1.80
C LEU A 53 11.51 5.48 -1.58
N HIS A 54 10.50 4.62 -1.72
CA HIS A 54 10.65 3.18 -1.59
C HIS A 54 9.93 2.48 -2.75
N ASP A 55 10.63 1.54 -3.39
CA ASP A 55 10.11 0.63 -4.40
C ASP A 55 10.65 -0.78 -4.11
N LEU A 56 10.02 -1.44 -3.15
CA LEU A 56 10.38 -2.75 -2.64
C LEU A 56 9.24 -3.74 -2.91
N GLU A 57 9.55 -5.03 -2.84
CA GLU A 57 8.60 -6.12 -3.14
C GLU A 57 7.25 -6.02 -2.39
N ARG A 58 7.24 -5.42 -1.20
CA ARG A 58 6.08 -5.32 -0.31
C ARG A 58 5.86 -3.91 0.26
N LEU A 59 6.58 -2.92 -0.27
CA LEU A 59 6.46 -1.54 0.18
C LEU A 59 6.73 -0.61 -0.97
N TYR A 60 5.78 0.27 -1.24
CA TYR A 60 5.91 1.35 -2.18
C TYR A 60 5.54 2.65 -1.48
N GLU A 61 6.41 3.66 -1.59
CA GLU A 61 6.18 4.97 -1.00
C GLU A 61 6.52 6.06 -2.00
N PHE A 62 5.59 7.00 -2.16
CA PHE A 62 5.74 8.16 -3.01
C PHE A 62 5.45 9.43 -2.22
N ARG A 63 6.28 10.46 -2.39
CA ARG A 63 6.12 11.76 -1.74
C ARG A 63 6.24 12.91 -2.73
N THR A 64 5.39 13.92 -2.57
CA THR A 64 5.46 15.21 -3.27
C THR A 64 6.43 16.14 -2.56
N GLU A 65 6.87 17.21 -3.23
CA GLU A 65 7.74 18.24 -2.65
C GLU A 65 7.16 18.90 -1.38
N ASP A 66 5.82 19.00 -1.30
CA ASP A 66 5.09 19.56 -0.15
C ASP A 66 4.97 18.58 1.04
N GLY A 67 5.54 17.37 0.93
CA GLY A 67 5.50 16.35 1.98
C GLY A 67 4.26 15.44 1.99
N TYR A 68 3.27 15.69 1.12
CA TYR A 68 2.14 14.78 0.91
C TYR A 68 2.56 13.53 0.16
N GLY A 69 1.72 12.49 0.18
CA GLY A 69 1.96 11.31 -0.62
C GLY A 69 1.17 10.11 -0.15
N PHE A 70 1.64 8.94 -0.54
CA PHE A 70 1.02 7.69 -0.16
C PHE A 70 2.03 6.58 0.03
N THR A 71 1.63 5.61 0.84
CA THR A 71 2.34 4.38 1.10
C THR A 71 1.41 3.20 0.86
N VAL A 72 1.82 2.27 0.00
CA VAL A 72 1.13 0.98 -0.17
C VAL A 72 2.07 -0.12 0.30
N GLY A 73 1.60 -0.99 1.19
CA GLY A 73 2.43 -2.10 1.68
C GLY A 73 1.67 -3.38 1.92
N ILE A 74 2.43 -4.47 2.12
CA ILE A 74 1.90 -5.81 2.34
C ILE A 74 2.49 -6.43 3.61
N ASP A 75 1.62 -6.68 4.59
CA ASP A 75 1.95 -7.43 5.80
C ASP A 75 1.49 -8.89 5.71
N GLU A 76 2.33 -9.81 6.20
CA GLU A 76 1.97 -11.22 6.35
C GLU A 76 1.48 -11.48 7.78
N MET A 77 0.23 -11.87 7.91
CA MET A 77 -0.40 -12.14 9.21
C MET A 77 -0.64 -13.63 9.38
N LYS A 78 -0.16 -14.17 10.51
CA LYS A 78 -0.44 -15.55 10.92
C LYS A 78 -1.56 -15.53 11.95
N PRO A 79 -2.67 -16.27 11.74
CA PRO A 79 -3.74 -16.28 12.72
C PRO A 79 -3.23 -16.84 14.07
N LEU A 80 -3.55 -16.16 15.17
CA LEU A 80 -3.23 -16.56 16.56
C LEU A 80 -3.98 -17.83 16.94
#